data_AF-M2RSC3-F1
#
_entry.id   AF-M2RSC3-F1
#
_cell.length_a   1.000
_cell.length_b   1.000
_cell.length_c   1.000
_cell.angle_alpha   90.00
_cell.angle_beta   90.00
_cell.angle_gamma   90.00
#
_symmetry.space_group_name_H-M   'P 1'
#
loop_
_entity.id
_entity.type
_entity.pdbx_description
1 polymer ?
#
loop_
_entity_poly.entity_id
_entity_poly.type
_entity_poly.pdbx_seq_one_letter_code
_entity_poly.pdbx_strand_id
1 'polypeptide(L)'
;LPTSTLLLIDANEHHPWWDPGCKTSQDGQLLADWIEDQNLSLLNTLGATTFFRPNMFRETTLDLSIATLDLEDKVQDWQITTEPGSDHHGILFSI
;
A
#
# COMPACT_ATOMS: atom_id res chain seq x y z
N LEU A 1 7.74 -8.34 12.99
CA LEU A 1 7.57 -9.49 12.05
C LEU A 1 8.84 -10.35 12.04
N PRO A 2 8.80 -11.63 11.62
CA PRO A 2 10.02 -12.39 11.32
C PRO A 2 10.87 -11.68 10.26
N THR A 3 12.18 -11.92 10.22
CA THR A 3 13.04 -11.36 9.16
C THR A 3 12.62 -11.90 7.79
N SER A 4 12.89 -11.13 6.74
CA SER A 4 12.53 -11.50 5.37
C SER A 4 11.03 -11.73 5.19
N THR A 5 10.21 -10.80 5.73
CA THR A 5 8.74 -10.85 5.58
C THR A 5 8.27 -9.77 4.63
N LEU A 6 7.39 -10.16 3.71
CA LEU A 6 6.58 -9.27 2.90
C LEU A 6 5.11 -9.45 3.29
N LEU A 7 4.42 -8.36 3.58
CA LEU A 7 2.98 -8.30 3.81
C LEU A 7 2.32 -7.57 2.64
N LEU A 8 1.37 -8.24 2.00
CA LEU A 8 0.52 -7.68 0.96
C LEU A 8 -0.91 -7.72 1.50
N ILE A 9 -1.49 -6.55 1.78
CA ILE A 9 -2.77 -6.44 2.48
C ILE A 9 -3.70 -5.48 1.75
N ASP A 10 -4.97 -5.83 1.65
CA ASP A 10 -6.04 -4.84 1.51
C ASP A 10 -6.31 -4.31 2.93
N ALA A 11 -5.76 -3.14 3.24
CA ALA A 11 -5.91 -2.53 4.54
C ALA A 11 -7.31 -1.91 4.70
N ASN A 12 -7.94 -1.50 3.59
CA ASN A 12 -9.17 -0.71 3.57
C ASN A 12 -9.10 0.57 4.44
N GLU A 13 -7.88 1.09 4.66
CA GLU A 13 -7.59 2.26 5.48
C GLU A 13 -7.00 3.40 4.66
N HIS A 14 -7.21 4.63 5.13
CA HIS A 14 -6.75 5.85 4.47
C HIS A 14 -5.70 6.57 5.32
N HIS A 15 -4.54 6.87 4.73
CA HIS A 15 -3.53 7.72 5.35
C HIS A 15 -2.70 8.47 4.29
N PRO A 16 -2.33 9.75 4.51
CA PRO A 16 -1.51 10.53 3.58
C PRO A 16 -0.15 9.92 3.19
N TRP A 17 0.34 8.96 3.98
CA TRP A 17 1.59 8.24 3.70
C TRP A 17 1.50 7.34 2.47
N TRP A 18 0.35 6.74 2.19
CA TRP A 18 0.12 5.97 0.95
C TRP A 18 -0.82 6.69 -0.03
N ASP A 19 -1.70 7.56 0.47
CA ASP A 19 -2.62 8.34 -0.36
C ASP A 19 -2.60 9.84 0.04
N PRO A 20 -1.70 10.67 -0.55
CA PRO A 20 -1.49 12.06 -0.14
C PRO A 20 -2.71 12.99 -0.15
N GLY A 21 -3.75 12.64 -0.91
CA GLY A 21 -4.96 13.45 -1.06
C GLY A 21 -6.11 13.02 -0.13
N CYS A 22 -5.92 12.01 0.71
CA CYS A 22 -6.98 11.52 1.58
C CYS A 22 -7.02 12.25 2.93
N LYS A 23 -8.12 12.04 3.66
CA LYS A 23 -8.14 12.26 5.10
C LYS A 23 -7.73 10.97 5.79
N THR A 24 -6.96 11.07 6.87
CA THR A 24 -6.61 9.92 7.70
C THR A 24 -7.87 9.30 8.31
N SER A 25 -8.05 7.99 8.14
CA SER A 25 -9.05 7.20 8.86
C SER A 25 -8.57 6.89 10.28
N GLN A 26 -9.47 6.45 11.15
CA GLN A 26 -9.13 6.16 12.55
C GLN A 26 -8.06 5.06 12.64
N ASP A 27 -8.26 3.95 11.93
CA ASP A 27 -7.35 2.82 11.98
C ASP A 27 -6.16 3.00 11.01
N GLY A 28 -6.27 3.90 10.04
CA GLY A 28 -5.15 4.31 9.18
C GLY A 28 -4.00 4.96 9.94
N GLN A 29 -4.29 5.76 10.97
CA GLN A 29 -3.23 6.29 11.85
C GLN A 29 -2.59 5.16 12.67
N LEU A 30 -3.39 4.26 13.25
CA LEU A 30 -2.88 3.13 14.03
C LEU A 30 -1.99 2.21 13.19
N LEU A 31 -2.35 1.99 11.93
CA LEU A 31 -1.55 1.23 10.99
C LEU A 31 -0.23 1.93 10.65
N ALA A 32 -0.26 3.25 10.40
CA ALA A 32 0.94 4.03 10.16
C ALA A 32 1.90 3.97 11.37
N ASP A 33 1.38 4.18 12.57
CA ASP A 33 2.16 4.10 13.82
C ASP A 33 2.76 2.70 13.98
N TRP A 34 1.99 1.63 13.69
CA TRP A 34 2.50 0.26 13.77
C TRP A 34 3.61 -0.04 12.74
N ILE A 35 3.50 0.46 11.50
CA ILE A 35 4.55 0.32 10.48
C ILE A 35 5.85 0.97 10.97
N GLU A 36 5.75 2.18 11.52
CA GLU A 36 6.89 2.92 12.06
C GLU A 36 7.49 2.24 13.30
N ASP A 37 6.67 1.88 14.29
CA ASP A 37 7.09 1.23 15.54
C ASP A 37 7.76 -0.14 15.29
N GLN A 38 7.32 -0.87 14.27
CA GLN A 38 7.92 -2.14 13.87
C GLN A 38 9.13 -1.97 12.95
N ASN A 39 9.49 -0.74 12.60
CA ASN A 39 10.58 -0.41 11.68
C ASN A 39 10.45 -1.16 10.35
N LEU A 40 9.27 -1.06 9.75
CA LEU A 40 8.94 -1.67 8.45
C LEU A 40 9.00 -0.61 7.34
N SER A 41 9.25 -1.06 6.11
CA SER A 41 9.20 -0.20 4.93
C SER A 41 7.86 -0.33 4.22
N LEU A 42 7.26 0.81 3.86
CA LEU A 42 6.11 0.90 2.97
C LEU A 42 6.62 1.02 1.54
N LEU A 43 6.39 -0.01 0.73
CA LEU A 43 6.95 -0.15 -0.61
C LEU A 43 6.11 0.52 -1.71
N ASN A 44 4.86 0.90 -1.40
CA ASN A 44 3.99 1.56 -2.36
C ASN A 44 4.66 2.81 -2.94
N THR A 45 4.59 2.98 -4.26
CA THR A 45 4.91 4.27 -4.88
C THR A 45 3.89 5.30 -4.43
N LEU A 46 4.34 6.39 -3.81
CA LEU A 46 3.47 7.43 -3.28
C LEU A 46 2.53 7.99 -4.35
N GLY A 47 1.21 7.92 -4.10
CA GLY A 47 0.18 8.41 -5.02
C GLY A 47 -0.23 7.42 -6.11
N ALA A 48 0.36 6.22 -6.17
CA ALA A 48 -0.16 5.13 -6.98
C ALA A 48 -1.44 4.56 -6.33
N THR A 49 -2.55 4.61 -7.07
CA THR A 49 -3.88 4.19 -6.58
C THR A 49 -4.12 2.71 -6.87
N THR A 50 -4.83 2.04 -5.97
CA THR A 50 -5.11 0.60 -6.07
C THR A 50 -6.60 0.30 -6.15
N PHE A 51 -7.45 1.29 -5.91
CA PHE A 51 -8.90 1.10 -5.86
C PHE A 51 -9.64 2.21 -6.59
N PHE A 52 -10.63 1.82 -7.39
CA PHE A 52 -11.47 2.73 -8.16
C PHE A 52 -12.92 2.24 -8.22
N ARG A 53 -13.90 3.14 -8.20
CA ARG A 53 -15.29 2.82 -8.51
C ARG A 53 -15.92 3.86 -9.43
N PRO A 54 -16.94 3.47 -10.22
CA PRO A 54 -17.73 4.44 -10.96
C PRO A 54 -18.26 5.54 -10.03
N ASN A 55 -18.07 6.80 -10.41
CA ASN A 55 -18.47 8.01 -9.69
C ASN A 55 -17.64 8.38 -8.43
N MET A 56 -16.48 7.77 -8.20
CA MET A 56 -15.52 8.35 -7.24
C MET A 56 -14.93 9.65 -7.79
N PHE A 57 -14.74 10.64 -6.91
CA PHE A 57 -14.07 11.89 -7.27
C PHE A 57 -12.60 11.66 -7.66
N ARG A 58 -11.97 10.69 -6.99
CA ARG A 58 -10.59 10.26 -7.22
C ARG A 58 -10.45 8.81 -6.75
N GLU A 59 -9.60 8.05 -7.42
CA GLU A 59 -9.15 6.73 -6.95
C GLU A 59 -8.40 6.85 -5.62
N THR A 60 -8.30 5.73 -4.89
CA THR A 60 -7.66 5.66 -3.57
C THR A 60 -6.66 4.52 -3.50
N THR A 61 -5.77 4.58 -2.52
CA THR A 61 -4.82 3.50 -2.21
C THR A 61 -5.29 2.80 -0.95
N LEU A 62 -5.72 1.54 -1.09
CA LEU A 62 -6.19 0.69 0.01
C LEU A 62 -5.32 -0.55 0.18
N ASP A 63 -4.66 -0.97 -0.90
CA ASP A 63 -3.79 -2.14 -0.94
C ASP A 63 -2.35 -1.72 -0.70
N LEU A 64 -1.73 -2.29 0.33
CA LEU A 64 -0.39 -1.93 0.80
C LEU A 64 0.59 -3.09 0.66
N SER A 65 1.80 -2.75 0.24
CA SER A 65 2.98 -3.61 0.22
C SER A 65 3.93 -3.15 1.31
N ILE A 66 4.11 -3.95 2.36
CA ILE A 66 4.92 -3.62 3.54
C ILE A 66 5.99 -4.70 3.71
N ALA A 67 7.24 -4.33 3.94
CA ALA A 67 8.34 -5.28 4.11
C ALA A 67 9.17 -5.02 5.37
N THR A 68 9.83 -6.06 5.86
CA THR A 68 10.97 -5.86 6.74
C THR A 68 12.13 -5.23 5.97
N LEU A 69 12.92 -4.38 6.63
CA LEU A 69 13.97 -3.59 5.98
C LEU A 69 14.98 -4.43 5.17
N ASP A 70 15.23 -5.69 5.57
CA ASP A 70 16.14 -6.58 4.86
C ASP A 70 15.65 -7.03 3.47
N LEU A 71 14.40 -6.70 3.11
CA LEU A 71 13.82 -6.94 1.79
C LEU A 71 13.54 -5.66 0.99
N GLU A 72 13.61 -4.47 1.60
CA GLU A 72 13.24 -3.20 0.93
C GLU A 72 14.00 -3.02 -0.39
N ASP A 73 15.33 -3.09 -0.34
CA ASP A 73 16.19 -2.95 -1.52
C ASP A 73 16.13 -4.16 -2.48
N LYS A 74 15.47 -5.25 -2.11
CA LYS A 74 15.31 -6.44 -2.96
C LYS A 74 14.05 -6.37 -3.80
N VAL A 75 13.04 -5.63 -3.34
CA VAL A 75 11.83 -5.41 -4.13
C VAL A 75 12.14 -4.41 -5.23
N GLN A 76 11.98 -4.85 -6.46
CA GLN A 76 12.28 -4.06 -7.66
C GLN A 76 11.04 -3.90 -8.53
N ASP A 77 11.00 -2.83 -9.32
CA ASP A 77 9.98 -2.58 -10.34
C ASP A 77 8.52 -2.62 -9.81
N TRP A 78 8.31 -2.12 -8.58
CA TRP A 78 6.97 -2.00 -7.99
C TRP A 78 6.07 -1.12 -8.86
N GLN A 79 4.93 -1.65 -9.26
CA GLN A 79 4.01 -0.98 -10.15
C GLN A 79 2.56 -1.45 -9.96
N ILE A 80 1.64 -0.63 -10.44
CA ILE A 80 0.23 -0.95 -10.55
C ILE A 80 -0.03 -1.59 -11.92
N THR A 81 -0.84 -2.64 -11.95
CA THR A 81 -1.33 -3.27 -13.17
C THR A 81 -2.86 -3.28 -13.19
N THR A 82 -3.46 -3.21 -14.37
CA THR A 82 -4.92 -3.30 -14.51
C THR A 82 -5.35 -4.76 -14.47
N GLU A 83 -6.32 -5.07 -13.61
CA GLU A 83 -6.96 -6.39 -13.52
C GLU A 83 -8.39 -6.33 -14.08
N PRO A 84 -8.66 -6.86 -15.28
CA PRO A 84 -9.98 -6.79 -15.88
C PRO A 84 -11.04 -7.47 -15.01
N GLY A 85 -12.08 -6.72 -14.61
CA GLY A 85 -13.22 -7.23 -13.84
C GLY A 85 -13.12 -7.03 -12.32
N SER A 86 -12.06 -6.37 -11.84
CA SER A 86 -11.90 -5.93 -10.47
C SER A 86 -12.06 -4.41 -10.36
N ASP A 87 -12.55 -3.93 -9.22
CA ASP A 87 -12.47 -2.51 -8.82
C ASP A 87 -11.16 -2.20 -8.06
N HIS A 88 -10.34 -3.23 -7.82
CA HIS A 88 -8.95 -3.10 -7.41
C HIS A 88 -7.99 -3.32 -8.58
N HIS A 89 -6.98 -2.46 -8.69
CA HIS A 89 -5.81 -2.69 -9.53
C HIS A 89 -4.89 -3.72 -8.89
N GLY A 90 -4.19 -4.52 -9.70
CA GLY A 90 -3.16 -5.43 -9.23
C GLY A 90 -1.88 -4.70 -8.85
N ILE A 91 -1.08 -5.33 -7.97
CA ILE A 91 0.27 -4.89 -7.61
C ILE A 91 1.26 -5.90 -8.18
N LEU A 92 2.28 -5.42 -8.88
CA LEU A 92 3.34 -6.24 -9.48
C LEU A 92 4.71 -5.71 -9.05
N PHE A 93 5.61 -6.61 -8.70
CA PHE A 93 7.03 -6.34 -8.42
C PHE A 93 7.85 -7.63 -8.58
N SER A 94 9.18 -7.50 -8.58
CA SER A 94 10.12 -8.62 -8.54
C SER A 94 10.90 -8.64 -7.23
N ILE A 95 11.42 -9.81 -6.83
CA ILE A 95 12.29 -10.01 -5.65
C ILE A 95 13.44 -10.95 -5.96
#